data_AF-A0AAD2HEP6-F1
#
_entry.id   AF-A0AAD2HEP6-F1
#
_cell.length_a   1.000
_cell.length_b   1.000
_cell.length_c   1.000
_cell.angle_alpha   90.00
_cell.angle_beta   90.00
_cell.angle_gamma   90.00
#
_symmetry.space_group_name_H-M   'P 1'
#
loop_
_entity.id
_entity.type
_entity.pdbx_description
1 polymer ?
#
loop_
_entity_poly.entity_id
_entity_poly.type
_entity_poly.pdbx_seq_one_letter_code
_entity_poly.pdbx_strand_id
1 'polypeptide(L)'
;MFYHISDAATLGIVQRCRGMQNAWMHGPIGAKGVFAGLAALPRLERLHCDASFLGHLADAPPHAFARLSHLELFDSAPALKHVESLATALPALTHLALNDLGAQDLEVCLQILDRCSELRVLAILETPVMLGLDMDSDENLQDAERDVFESTLRLVRIFLERYTEDWTSGVLTGRDFWQRAEELVARRGIYVSEARTFRVASH
;
A
#
# COMPACT_ATOMS: atom_id res chain seq x y z
N MET A 1 1.04 13.88 -12.17
CA MET A 1 0.79 13.23 -13.49
C MET A 1 1.18 11.77 -13.36
N PHE A 2 0.26 10.86 -13.65
CA PHE A 2 0.51 9.42 -13.66
C PHE A 2 0.82 8.96 -15.07
N TYR A 3 1.68 7.96 -15.20
CA TYR A 3 2.01 7.34 -16.47
C TYR A 3 1.63 5.87 -16.42
N HIS A 4 0.83 5.42 -17.37
CA HIS A 4 0.50 4.02 -17.57
C HIS A 4 1.58 3.34 -18.43
N ILE A 5 2.17 2.25 -17.92
CA ILE A 5 3.23 1.51 -18.61
C ILE A 5 2.71 0.09 -18.89
N SER A 6 2.54 -0.24 -20.17
CA SER A 6 1.97 -1.52 -20.61
C SER A 6 2.95 -2.39 -21.40
N ASP A 7 4.08 -1.84 -21.85
CA ASP A 7 5.03 -2.54 -22.72
C ASP A 7 6.45 -1.94 -22.68
N ALA A 8 7.37 -2.54 -23.46
CA ALA A 8 8.75 -2.07 -23.56
C ALA A 8 8.88 -0.69 -24.27
N ALA A 9 7.94 -0.32 -25.15
CA ALA A 9 7.99 0.95 -25.86
C ALA A 9 7.64 2.11 -24.92
N THR A 10 6.60 1.94 -24.11
CA THR A 10 6.19 2.86 -23.04
C THR A 10 7.30 3.00 -21.99
N LEU A 11 8.02 1.92 -21.67
CA LEU A 11 9.20 1.99 -20.81
C LEU A 11 10.30 2.91 -21.37
N GLY A 12 10.60 2.82 -22.67
CA GLY A 12 11.63 3.66 -23.30
C GLY A 12 11.30 5.16 -23.22
N ILE A 13 10.01 5.50 -23.22
CA ILE A 13 9.52 6.87 -22.99
C ILE A 13 9.68 7.25 -21.51
N VAL A 14 9.24 6.38 -20.61
CA VAL A 14 9.32 6.56 -19.16
C VAL A 14 10.76 6.81 -18.69
N GLN A 15 11.74 6.07 -19.21
CA GLN A 15 13.16 6.24 -18.87
C GLN A 15 13.70 7.63 -19.24
N ARG A 16 13.09 8.32 -20.20
CA ARG A 16 13.43 9.70 -20.58
C ARG A 16 12.77 10.73 -19.65
N CYS A 17 11.70 10.35 -18.95
CA CYS A 17 11.01 11.18 -17.98
C CYS A 17 11.75 11.19 -16.63
N ARG A 18 12.90 11.86 -16.56
CA ARG A 18 13.72 11.99 -15.32
C ARG A 18 12.99 12.63 -14.14
N GLY A 19 11.91 13.35 -14.41
CA GLY A 19 11.03 13.98 -13.42
C GLY A 19 9.88 13.10 -12.93
N MET A 20 9.77 11.84 -13.39
CA MET A 20 8.66 10.98 -13.01
C MET A 20 8.73 10.59 -11.53
N GLN A 21 7.66 10.91 -10.79
CA GLN A 21 7.51 10.57 -9.37
C GLN A 21 6.46 9.49 -9.13
N ASN A 22 5.50 9.34 -10.06
CA ASN A 22 4.37 8.45 -9.91
C ASN A 22 4.27 7.57 -11.17
N ALA A 23 4.25 6.26 -10.98
CA ALA A 23 4.04 5.30 -12.06
C ALA A 23 2.88 4.36 -11.73
N TRP A 24 2.07 4.08 -12.74
CA TRP A 24 1.04 3.06 -12.69
C TRP A 24 1.35 2.01 -13.75
N MET A 25 1.38 0.77 -13.31
CA MET A 25 1.47 -0.39 -14.17
C MET A 25 0.32 -1.33 -13.93
N HIS A 26 -0.27 -1.80 -15.02
CA HIS A 26 -1.24 -2.89 -14.98
C HIS A 26 -0.76 -4.02 -15.90
N GLY A 27 -0.92 -5.26 -15.42
CA GLY A 27 -0.42 -6.47 -16.08
C GLY A 27 0.88 -7.00 -15.47
N PRO A 28 1.25 -8.24 -15.80
CA PRO A 28 2.40 -8.90 -15.20
C PRO A 28 3.67 -8.13 -15.53
N ILE A 29 4.52 -7.90 -14.52
CA ILE A 29 5.89 -7.40 -14.73
C ILE A 29 6.73 -8.55 -15.29
N GLY A 30 6.28 -9.21 -16.35
CA GLY A 30 6.98 -10.37 -16.91
C GLY A 30 8.33 -9.99 -17.54
N ALA A 31 8.48 -8.74 -17.95
CA ALA A 31 9.70 -8.24 -18.55
C ALA A 31 10.63 -7.67 -17.46
N LYS A 32 11.69 -8.40 -17.10
CA LYS A 32 12.81 -7.92 -16.26
C LYS A 32 13.31 -6.52 -16.66
N GLY A 33 13.22 -6.19 -17.95
CA GLY A 33 13.56 -4.86 -18.47
C GLY A 33 12.72 -3.73 -17.89
N VAL A 34 11.41 -3.94 -17.69
CA VAL A 34 10.51 -2.91 -17.13
C VAL A 34 10.84 -2.63 -15.67
N PHE A 35 11.06 -3.67 -14.88
CA PHE A 35 11.51 -3.55 -13.50
C PHE A 35 12.83 -2.74 -13.41
N ALA A 36 13.84 -3.12 -14.20
CA ALA A 36 15.12 -2.41 -14.23
C ALA A 36 14.97 -0.95 -14.67
N GLY A 37 14.07 -0.69 -15.63
CA GLY A 37 13.79 0.67 -16.08
C GLY A 37 13.12 1.54 -15.02
N LEU A 38 12.21 0.98 -14.22
CA LEU A 38 11.61 1.67 -13.07
C LEU A 38 12.64 1.95 -11.97
N ALA A 39 13.47 0.96 -11.63
CA ALA A 39 14.52 1.12 -10.62
C ALA A 39 15.54 2.21 -11.02
N ALA A 40 15.71 2.45 -12.33
CA ALA A 40 16.57 3.51 -12.84
C ALA A 40 15.95 4.92 -12.80
N LEU A 41 14.69 5.07 -12.38
CA LEU A 41 14.02 6.38 -12.27
C LEU A 41 14.44 7.08 -10.96
N PRO A 42 15.23 8.17 -11.02
CA PRO A 42 15.87 8.74 -9.83
C PRO A 42 14.91 9.50 -8.89
N ARG A 43 13.64 9.65 -9.29
CA ARG A 43 12.62 10.41 -8.55
C ARG A 43 11.34 9.62 -8.30
N LEU A 44 11.30 8.33 -8.65
CA LEU A 44 10.10 7.51 -8.45
C LEU A 44 9.83 7.38 -6.94
N GLU A 45 8.66 7.87 -6.52
CA GLU A 45 8.24 7.97 -5.12
C GLU A 45 6.97 7.17 -4.86
N ARG A 46 6.11 7.00 -5.87
CA ARG A 46 4.88 6.21 -5.79
C ARG A 46 4.79 5.23 -6.95
N LEU A 47 4.49 3.97 -6.64
CA LEU A 47 4.32 2.91 -7.63
C LEU A 47 3.05 2.12 -7.34
N HIS A 48 2.23 1.97 -8.36
CA HIS A 48 1.07 1.08 -8.37
C HIS A 48 1.34 -0.02 -9.39
N CYS A 49 1.29 -1.28 -8.98
CA CYS A 49 1.60 -2.42 -9.82
C CYS A 49 1.00 -3.74 -9.33
N ASP A 50 1.12 -4.79 -10.14
CA ASP A 50 0.75 -6.15 -9.77
C ASP A 50 1.75 -6.78 -8.78
N ALA A 51 1.29 -7.71 -7.94
CA ALA A 51 2.09 -8.39 -6.93
C ALA A 51 3.28 -9.18 -7.48
N SER A 52 3.34 -9.51 -8.78
CA SER A 52 4.54 -10.08 -9.42
C SER A 52 5.77 -9.18 -9.29
N PHE A 53 5.60 -7.87 -9.02
CA PHE A 53 6.68 -6.95 -8.65
C PHE A 53 7.56 -7.50 -7.53
N LEU A 54 6.95 -8.15 -6.54
CA LEU A 54 7.66 -8.72 -5.40
C LEU A 54 8.64 -9.83 -5.79
N GLY A 55 8.31 -10.62 -6.82
CA GLY A 55 9.19 -11.67 -7.31
C GLY A 55 10.50 -11.10 -7.88
N HIS A 56 10.44 -9.95 -8.54
CA HIS A 56 11.63 -9.26 -9.07
C HIS A 56 12.39 -8.49 -8.01
N LEU A 57 11.70 -8.07 -6.94
CA LEU A 57 12.30 -7.37 -5.83
C LEU A 57 13.35 -8.23 -5.11
N ALA A 58 13.14 -9.55 -5.04
CA ALA A 58 14.08 -10.48 -4.46
C ALA A 58 15.43 -10.56 -5.22
N ASP A 59 15.40 -10.35 -6.53
CA ASP A 59 16.58 -10.31 -7.39
C ASP A 59 17.19 -8.90 -7.51
N ALA A 60 16.55 -7.89 -6.90
CA ALA A 60 16.95 -6.50 -7.05
C ALA A 60 18.20 -6.17 -6.21
N PRO A 61 19.07 -5.26 -6.68
CA PRO A 61 20.10 -4.71 -5.83
C PRO A 61 19.50 -4.05 -4.57
N PRO A 62 20.21 -4.06 -3.43
CA PRO A 62 19.81 -3.29 -2.25
C PRO A 62 19.54 -1.83 -2.63
N HIS A 63 18.45 -1.27 -2.08
CA HIS A 63 18.04 0.10 -2.35
C HIS A 63 17.73 0.42 -3.83
N ALA A 64 17.40 -0.58 -4.65
CA ALA A 64 16.98 -0.38 -6.05
C ALA A 64 15.87 0.68 -6.19
N PHE A 65 15.03 0.83 -5.17
CA PHE A 65 13.99 1.86 -5.11
C PHE A 65 14.13 2.69 -3.84
N ALA A 66 15.32 3.26 -3.60
CA ALA A 66 15.66 4.00 -2.39
C ALA A 66 14.72 5.18 -2.04
N ARG A 67 13.93 5.69 -3.01
CA ARG A 67 13.01 6.82 -2.82
C ARG A 67 11.53 6.40 -2.83
N LEU A 68 11.25 5.14 -3.13
CA LEU A 68 9.87 4.67 -3.22
C LEU A 68 9.28 4.66 -1.81
N SER A 69 8.27 5.49 -1.61
CA SER A 69 7.64 5.73 -0.31
C SER A 69 6.23 5.16 -0.25
N HIS A 70 5.56 5.05 -1.39
CA HIS A 70 4.22 4.46 -1.51
C HIS A 70 4.26 3.34 -2.53
N LEU A 71 3.86 2.14 -2.12
CA LEU A 71 3.73 0.98 -2.99
C LEU A 71 2.32 0.41 -2.85
N GLU A 72 1.70 0.14 -3.99
CA GLU A 72 0.38 -0.46 -4.08
C GLU A 72 0.46 -1.71 -4.95
N LEU A 73 0.03 -2.85 -4.38
CA LEU A 73 0.13 -4.17 -4.99
C LEU A 73 -1.26 -4.78 -5.22
N PHE A 74 -1.54 -5.15 -6.46
CA PHE A 74 -2.79 -5.77 -6.88
C PHE A 74 -2.64 -7.26 -7.18
N ASP A 75 -3.80 -7.90 -7.34
CA ASP A 75 -4.00 -9.23 -7.92
C ASP A 75 -3.46 -10.43 -7.10
N SER A 76 -2.70 -10.24 -6.01
CA SER A 76 -2.47 -11.29 -4.99
C SER A 76 -1.75 -10.81 -3.72
N ALA A 77 -1.92 -11.59 -2.64
CA ALA A 77 -1.17 -11.44 -1.40
C ALA A 77 0.34 -11.71 -1.59
N PRO A 78 1.23 -10.98 -0.89
CA PRO A 78 2.64 -11.30 -0.83
C PRO A 78 2.85 -12.70 -0.23
N ALA A 79 3.63 -13.56 -0.89
CA ALA A 79 4.18 -14.72 -0.20
C ALA A 79 5.17 -14.26 0.89
N LEU A 80 5.19 -14.94 2.04
CA LEU A 80 6.09 -14.62 3.16
C LEU A 80 7.55 -14.45 2.75
N LYS A 81 8.04 -15.27 1.82
CA LYS A 81 9.40 -15.21 1.29
C LYS A 81 9.78 -13.86 0.64
N HIS A 82 8.80 -13.04 0.24
CA HIS A 82 9.04 -11.73 -0.37
C HIS A 82 9.13 -10.59 0.67
N VAL A 83 8.75 -10.83 1.93
CA VAL A 83 8.73 -9.80 2.97
C VAL A 83 10.14 -9.29 3.30
N GLU A 84 11.14 -10.18 3.31
CA GLU A 84 12.53 -9.78 3.54
C GLU A 84 13.07 -8.87 2.42
N SER A 85 12.65 -9.11 1.18
CA SER A 85 13.04 -8.29 0.03
C SER A 85 12.42 -6.89 0.08
N LEU A 86 11.21 -6.75 0.65
CA LEU A 86 10.58 -5.43 0.83
C LEU A 86 11.44 -4.51 1.69
N ALA A 87 11.85 -4.97 2.87
CA ALA A 87 12.62 -4.15 3.81
C ALA A 87 14.00 -3.74 3.26
N THR A 88 14.63 -4.60 2.46
CA THR A 88 15.98 -4.37 1.93
C THR A 88 15.99 -3.54 0.65
N ALA A 89 15.04 -3.77 -0.26
CA ALA A 89 14.98 -3.07 -1.55
C ALA A 89 14.28 -1.70 -1.45
N LEU A 90 13.36 -1.53 -0.49
CA LEU A 90 12.49 -0.34 -0.35
C LEU A 90 12.71 0.37 1.00
N PRO A 91 13.92 0.89 1.29
CA PRO A 91 14.25 1.44 2.61
C PRO A 91 13.43 2.68 3.01
N ALA A 92 12.83 3.38 2.05
CA ALA A 92 12.03 4.59 2.28
C ALA A 92 10.51 4.30 2.30
N LEU A 93 10.10 3.03 2.27
CA LEU A 93 8.70 2.65 2.19
C LEU A 93 7.98 3.03 3.48
N THR A 94 7.00 3.92 3.36
CA THR A 94 6.17 4.41 4.47
C THR A 94 4.71 3.98 4.33
N HIS A 95 4.28 3.70 3.11
CA HIS A 95 2.90 3.36 2.76
C HIS A 95 2.90 2.12 1.86
N LEU A 96 2.21 1.07 2.29
CA LEU A 96 2.02 -0.15 1.53
C LEU A 96 0.54 -0.50 1.50
N ALA A 97 0.04 -0.85 0.32
CA ALA A 97 -1.32 -1.29 0.11
C ALA A 97 -1.32 -2.65 -0.58
N LEU A 98 -2.13 -3.57 -0.06
CA LEU A 98 -2.27 -4.94 -0.55
C LEU A 98 -3.74 -5.19 -0.87
N ASN A 99 -4.04 -5.78 -2.02
CA ASN A 99 -5.40 -6.07 -2.43
C ASN A 99 -5.86 -7.49 -2.05
N ASP A 100 -7.14 -7.61 -1.66
CA ASP A 100 -7.89 -8.86 -1.48
C ASP A 100 -7.18 -9.92 -0.62
N LEU A 101 -6.70 -9.49 0.56
CA LEU A 101 -6.12 -10.41 1.54
C LEU A 101 -7.21 -11.22 2.27
N GLY A 102 -6.99 -12.52 2.38
CA GLY A 102 -7.80 -13.41 3.22
C GLY A 102 -7.37 -13.39 4.68
N ALA A 103 -8.14 -14.06 5.55
CA ALA A 103 -7.82 -14.15 6.99
C ALA A 103 -6.45 -14.79 7.29
N GLN A 104 -5.94 -15.65 6.41
CA GLN A 104 -4.63 -16.29 6.55
C GLN A 104 -3.46 -15.33 6.31
N ASP A 105 -3.73 -14.15 5.73
CA ASP A 105 -2.71 -13.17 5.36
C ASP A 105 -2.42 -12.15 6.47
N LEU A 106 -3.11 -12.23 7.62
CA LEU A 106 -2.81 -11.37 8.77
C LEU A 106 -1.39 -11.61 9.28
N GLU A 107 -0.92 -12.87 9.29
CA GLU A 107 0.45 -13.18 9.69
C GLU A 107 1.47 -12.48 8.76
N VAL A 108 1.21 -12.47 7.46
CA VAL A 108 2.04 -11.76 6.47
C VAL A 108 2.07 -10.27 6.78
N CYS A 109 0.91 -9.67 7.07
CA CYS A 109 0.82 -8.24 7.43
C CYS A 109 1.64 -7.89 8.67
N LEU A 110 1.55 -8.72 9.71
CA LEU A 110 2.31 -8.52 10.94
C LEU A 110 3.81 -8.63 10.70
N GLN A 111 4.25 -9.60 9.89
CA GLN A 111 5.66 -9.71 9.51
C GLN A 111 6.14 -8.53 8.69
N ILE A 112 5.33 -8.03 7.74
CA ILE A 112 5.64 -6.80 7.00
C ILE A 112 5.85 -5.63 7.96
N LEU A 113 4.95 -5.45 8.93
CA LEU A 113 5.03 -4.37 9.91
C LEU A 113 6.23 -4.49 10.86
N ASP A 114 6.67 -5.71 11.17
CA ASP A 114 7.85 -5.97 11.98
C ASP A 114 9.15 -5.70 11.21
N ARG A 115 9.22 -6.12 9.93
CA ARG A 115 10.43 -6.00 9.10
C ARG A 115 10.60 -4.61 8.47
N CYS A 116 9.53 -3.93 8.14
CA CYS A 116 9.56 -2.59 7.54
C CYS A 116 9.37 -1.54 8.63
N SER A 117 10.45 -1.20 9.34
CA SER A 117 10.40 -0.28 10.50
C SER A 117 9.88 1.12 10.16
N GLU A 118 10.15 1.61 8.94
CA GLU A 118 9.70 2.91 8.45
C GLU A 118 8.23 2.90 7.98
N LEU A 119 7.61 1.73 7.88
CA LEU A 119 6.23 1.60 7.42
C LEU A 119 5.29 2.25 8.44
N ARG A 120 4.53 3.25 8.00
CA ARG A 120 3.57 4.01 8.82
C ARG A 120 2.15 3.50 8.63
N VAL A 121 1.83 3.13 7.39
CA VAL A 121 0.52 2.64 7.00
C VAL A 121 0.68 1.37 6.18
N LEU A 122 0.02 0.31 6.63
CA LEU A 122 -0.28 -0.88 5.85
C LEU A 122 -1.79 -0.90 5.61
N ALA A 123 -2.22 -0.69 4.37
CA ALA A 123 -3.62 -0.68 3.99
C ALA A 123 -3.99 -2.01 3.31
N ILE A 124 -5.10 -2.61 3.71
CA ILE A 124 -5.70 -3.73 3.00
C ILE A 124 -6.87 -3.18 2.19
N LEU A 125 -6.76 -3.28 0.87
CA LEU A 125 -7.82 -2.94 -0.05
C LEU A 125 -8.71 -4.16 -0.19
N GLU A 126 -9.99 -4.03 0.11
CA GLU A 126 -10.94 -5.16 0.07
C GLU A 126 -12.21 -4.78 -0.70
N THR A 127 -12.80 -5.77 -1.35
CA THR A 127 -14.15 -5.66 -1.91
C THR A 127 -15.19 -6.07 -0.84
N PRO A 128 -16.13 -5.22 -0.39
CA PRO A 128 -17.19 -5.53 0.58
C PRO A 128 -18.01 -6.76 0.21
N VAL A 129 -18.22 -7.02 -1.08
CA VAL A 129 -18.90 -8.23 -1.58
C VAL A 129 -18.23 -9.50 -1.07
N MET A 130 -16.90 -9.51 -0.96
CA MET A 130 -16.14 -10.66 -0.45
C MET A 130 -16.34 -10.88 1.06
N LEU A 131 -16.78 -9.85 1.78
CA LEU A 131 -17.10 -9.92 3.20
C LEU A 131 -18.59 -10.18 3.47
N GLY A 132 -19.42 -10.29 2.43
CA GLY A 132 -20.87 -10.41 2.57
C GLY A 132 -21.52 -9.17 3.20
N LEU A 133 -20.87 -8.01 3.11
CA LEU A 133 -21.40 -6.75 3.63
C LEU A 133 -22.43 -6.17 2.66
N ASP A 134 -23.50 -5.60 3.23
CA ASP A 134 -24.47 -4.83 2.47
C ASP A 134 -23.85 -3.50 2.04
N MET A 135 -23.74 -3.32 0.72
CA MET A 135 -23.10 -2.14 0.11
C MET A 135 -23.96 -0.88 0.19
N ASP A 136 -25.26 -1.01 0.50
CA ASP A 136 -26.17 0.14 0.57
C ASP A 136 -26.11 0.87 1.92
N SER A 137 -25.36 0.35 2.90
CA SER A 137 -25.21 0.94 4.23
C SER A 137 -23.80 1.51 4.45
N ASP A 138 -23.69 2.83 4.37
CA ASP A 138 -22.47 3.57 4.71
C ASP A 138 -22.02 3.35 6.17
N GLU A 139 -22.97 3.07 7.07
CA GLU A 139 -22.70 2.76 8.48
C GLU A 139 -22.00 1.40 8.61
N ASN A 140 -22.49 0.37 7.92
CA ASN A 140 -21.89 -0.96 7.95
C ASN A 140 -20.43 -0.95 7.44
N LEU A 141 -20.15 -0.17 6.40
CA LEU A 141 -18.79 -0.01 5.87
C LEU A 141 -17.88 0.71 6.88
N GLN A 142 -18.36 1.76 7.52
CA GLN A 142 -17.57 2.49 8.53
C GLN A 142 -17.25 1.62 9.74
N ASP A 143 -18.22 0.84 10.22
CA ASP A 143 -18.00 -0.07 11.36
C ASP A 143 -17.03 -1.20 10.99
N ALA A 144 -17.15 -1.77 9.79
CA ALA A 144 -16.22 -2.78 9.30
C ALA A 144 -14.78 -2.25 9.11
N GLU A 145 -14.58 -0.97 8.78
CA GLU A 145 -13.24 -0.33 8.75
C GLU A 145 -12.66 -0.12 10.16
N ARG A 146 -13.51 -0.04 11.19
CA ARG A 146 -13.10 0.18 12.58
C ARG A 146 -12.69 -1.13 13.28
N ASP A 147 -13.44 -2.22 13.06
CA ASP A 147 -13.41 -3.38 13.97
C ASP A 147 -12.20 -4.32 13.84
N VAL A 148 -11.50 -4.35 12.70
CA VAL A 148 -10.73 -5.58 12.38
C VAL A 148 -9.29 -5.61 12.92
N PHE A 149 -8.68 -4.46 13.25
CA PHE A 149 -7.25 -4.41 13.60
C PHE A 149 -6.90 -3.45 14.74
N GLU A 150 -7.77 -3.31 15.75
CA GLU A 150 -7.54 -2.39 16.89
C GLU A 150 -6.18 -2.59 17.59
N SER A 151 -5.66 -3.82 17.60
CA SER A 151 -4.36 -4.15 18.21
C SER A 151 -3.16 -3.65 17.41
N THR A 152 -3.34 -3.36 16.11
CA THR A 152 -2.25 -3.00 15.19
C THR A 152 -2.50 -1.62 14.61
N LEU A 153 -2.00 -0.60 15.31
CA LEU A 153 -2.25 0.82 14.99
C LEU A 153 -1.98 1.20 13.53
N ARG A 154 -1.00 0.56 12.89
CA ARG A 154 -0.53 0.87 11.53
C ARG A 154 -1.26 0.10 10.42
N LEU A 155 -2.11 -0.88 10.76
CA LEU A 155 -2.82 -1.74 9.80
C LEU A 155 -4.27 -1.28 9.65
N VAL A 156 -4.67 -0.83 8.46
CA VAL A 156 -6.02 -0.34 8.20
C VAL A 156 -6.67 -1.10 7.05
N ARG A 157 -8.00 -1.09 7.00
CA ARG A 157 -8.79 -1.65 5.91
C ARG A 157 -9.47 -0.51 5.16
N ILE A 158 -9.51 -0.60 3.83
CA ILE A 158 -10.11 0.39 2.94
C ILE A 158 -10.92 -0.36 1.87
N PHE A 159 -12.18 0.03 1.67
CA PHE A 159 -13.04 -0.61 0.69
C PHE A 159 -12.88 -0.02 -0.73
N LEU A 160 -12.80 -0.91 -1.74
CA LEU A 160 -12.47 -0.56 -3.12
C LEU A 160 -13.50 0.34 -3.84
N GLU A 161 -14.76 0.30 -3.43
CA GLU A 161 -15.83 1.16 -3.97
C GLU A 161 -15.49 2.63 -3.72
N ARG A 162 -14.98 2.92 -2.52
CA ARG A 162 -14.50 4.26 -2.16
C ARG A 162 -13.11 4.54 -2.70
N TYR A 163 -12.31 3.50 -3.00
CA TYR A 163 -10.98 3.67 -3.58
C TYR A 163 -11.01 4.41 -4.92
N THR A 164 -11.95 4.10 -5.83
CA THR A 164 -12.00 4.77 -7.14
C THR A 164 -12.37 6.26 -7.00
N GLU A 165 -13.28 6.56 -6.08
CA GLU A 165 -13.66 7.94 -5.75
C GLU A 165 -12.51 8.69 -5.06
N ASP A 166 -11.82 8.05 -4.12
CA ASP A 166 -10.66 8.58 -3.42
C ASP A 166 -9.49 8.80 -4.39
N TRP A 167 -9.28 7.92 -5.36
CA TRP A 167 -8.25 8.08 -6.40
C TRP A 167 -8.55 9.28 -7.29
N THR A 168 -9.79 9.39 -7.76
CA THR A 168 -10.25 10.52 -8.58
C THR A 168 -10.15 11.83 -7.81
N SER A 169 -10.57 11.82 -6.55
CA SER A 169 -10.47 12.96 -5.63
C SER A 169 -9.01 13.33 -5.36
N GLY A 170 -8.11 12.36 -5.27
CA GLY A 170 -6.68 12.57 -5.12
C GLY A 170 -6.07 13.35 -6.27
N VAL A 171 -6.46 13.02 -7.50
CA VAL A 171 -6.03 13.76 -8.70
C VAL A 171 -6.55 15.21 -8.70
N LEU A 172 -7.79 15.43 -8.26
CA LEU A 172 -8.44 16.75 -8.33
C LEU A 172 -8.13 17.66 -7.15
N THR A 173 -8.08 17.11 -5.94
CA THR A 173 -8.03 17.85 -4.68
C THR A 173 -6.73 17.63 -3.90
N GLY A 174 -5.91 16.66 -4.31
CA GLY A 174 -4.73 16.22 -3.58
C GLY A 174 -5.04 15.33 -2.36
N ARG A 175 -6.33 15.07 -2.06
CA ARG A 175 -6.75 14.13 -1.01
C ARG A 175 -7.04 12.78 -1.64
N ASP A 176 -6.06 11.89 -1.57
CA ASP A 176 -6.17 10.51 -2.06
C ASP A 176 -6.49 9.54 -0.91
N PHE A 177 -6.64 8.26 -1.24
CA PHE A 177 -6.95 7.23 -0.25
C PHE A 177 -5.84 7.08 0.81
N TRP A 178 -4.60 7.46 0.52
CA TRP A 178 -3.51 7.41 1.49
C TRP A 178 -3.75 8.38 2.63
N GLN A 179 -4.22 9.59 2.32
CA GLN A 179 -4.58 10.54 3.37
C GLN A 179 -5.68 9.98 4.27
N ARG A 180 -6.70 9.32 3.70
CA ARG A 180 -7.75 8.64 4.47
C ARG A 180 -7.17 7.51 5.34
N ALA A 181 -6.25 6.73 4.80
CA ALA A 181 -5.55 5.67 5.53
C ALA A 181 -4.76 6.22 6.73
N GLU A 182 -4.04 7.33 6.54
CA GLU A 182 -3.34 8.04 7.60
C GLU A 182 -4.30 8.58 8.67
N GLU A 183 -5.45 9.12 8.27
CA GLU A 183 -6.48 9.58 9.20
C GLU A 183 -7.04 8.43 10.06
N LEU A 184 -7.25 7.25 9.47
CA LEU A 184 -7.68 6.06 10.21
C LEU A 184 -6.61 5.62 11.23
N VAL A 185 -5.34 5.58 10.84
CA VAL A 185 -4.21 5.30 11.76
C VAL A 185 -4.14 6.34 12.88
N ALA A 186 -4.23 7.63 12.54
CA ALA A 186 -4.15 8.73 13.51
C ALA A 186 -5.27 8.68 14.55
N ARG A 187 -6.51 8.43 14.11
CA ARG A 187 -7.67 8.26 15.02
C ARG A 187 -7.43 7.16 16.04
N ARG A 188 -6.86 6.02 15.64
CA ARG A 188 -6.54 4.89 16.54
C ARG A 188 -5.45 5.24 17.55
N GLY A 189 -4.44 6.02 17.15
CA GLY A 189 -3.40 6.52 18.05
C GLY A 189 -3.97 7.35 19.20
N ILE A 190 -4.99 8.17 18.92
CA ILE A 190 -5.70 8.97 19.93
C ILE A 190 -6.42 8.06 20.92
N TYR A 191 -7.23 7.10 20.45
CA TYR A 191 -7.97 6.18 21.31
C TYR A 191 -7.08 5.39 22.29
N VAL A 192 -5.92 4.89 21.83
CA VAL A 192 -4.99 4.16 22.71
C VAL A 192 -4.36 5.07 23.77
N SER A 193 -4.10 6.34 23.44
CA SER A 193 -3.56 7.32 24.38
C SER A 193 -4.58 7.69 25.47
N GLU A 194 -5.85 7.87 25.10
CA GLU A 194 -6.94 8.17 26.02
C GLU A 194 -7.24 6.98 26.94
N ALA A 195 -7.35 5.77 26.38
CA ALA A 195 -7.59 4.55 27.15
C ALA A 195 -6.49 4.25 28.18
N ARG A 196 -5.22 4.59 27.87
CA ARG A 196 -4.11 4.49 28.82
C ARG A 196 -4.21 5.53 29.94
N THR A 197 -4.60 6.76 29.62
CA THR A 197 -4.73 7.85 30.58
C THR A 197 -5.84 7.56 31.61
N PHE A 198 -6.98 7.02 31.17
CA PHE A 198 -8.07 6.62 32.06
C PHE A 198 -7.69 5.49 33.04
N ARG A 199 -6.83 4.54 32.64
CA ARG A 199 -6.37 3.46 33.53
C ARG A 199 -5.42 3.94 34.62
N VAL A 200 -4.62 4.99 34.37
CA VAL A 200 -3.68 5.54 35.36
C VAL A 200 -4.40 6.40 36.41
N ALA A 201 -5.51 7.06 36.05
CA ALA A 201 -6.28 7.91 36.97
C ALA A 201 -7.19 7.15 37.95
N SER A 202 -7.27 5.82 37.85
CA SER A 202 -8.18 4.96 38.64
C SER A 202 -7.49 4.21 39.80
N HIS A 203 -6.29 4.64 40.19
CA HIS A 203 -5.50 4.11 41.30
C HIS A 203 -5.04 5.24 42.22
#